data_AF-A0A0D6LBF7-F1
#
_entry.id   AF-A0A0D6LBF7-F1
#
_cell.length_a   1.000
_cell.length_b   1.000
_cell.length_c   1.000
_cell.angle_alpha   90.00
_cell.angle_beta   90.00
_cell.angle_gamma   90.00
#
_symmetry.space_group_name_H-M   'P 1'
#
loop_
_entity.id
_entity.type
_entity.pdbx_description
1 polymer ?
#
loop_
_entity_poly.entity_id
_entity_poly.type
_entity_poly.pdbx_seq_one_letter_code
_entity_poly.pdbx_strand_id
1 'polypeptide(L)'
;MLASWGLMALLCVSVQADLFTSMAEMQGLLDSEKAIPAVLYKYIEDEQKRLVQLRERVNLFYCYRTCTDTVLLQIFDWKAIESKMLANKADDFIERMSNANYGIRYPTEEDLTGAAIGLLRLQDTYRLDTTDLAQGRIYKDQGNYTFDAGDCFTIAKAAYNDGDYYHVIMWMEEALKRLEQEDEPTADREDVLEYLSYSLYKQGNLKHALKLVEELYKLNPRHPRAKGNIKWYEDLLAQEGVKKADMRRSLGRVVNERPLSVLGNEERSIYEALCRNEVPVVCGPSLSLLTPGRFFTMTFQSEKELSKLYCYYKRDRPFLVYAPIKVGLCLPVDNFLNSPS
;
A
#
# COMPACT_ATOMS: atom_id res chain seq x y z
N MET A 1 38.73 35.20 10.56
CA MET A 1 37.25 35.34 10.49
C MET A 1 36.61 34.70 9.24
N LEU A 2 37.38 34.25 8.24
CA LEU A 2 36.83 33.62 7.02
C LEU A 2 36.52 32.11 7.15
N ALA A 3 37.16 31.40 8.09
CA ALA A 3 36.95 29.97 8.29
C ALA A 3 35.59 29.61 8.94
N SER A 4 34.96 30.56 9.66
CA SER A 4 33.67 30.34 10.32
C SER A 4 32.48 30.41 9.37
N TRP A 5 32.65 31.03 8.21
CA TRP A 5 31.57 31.21 7.22
C TRP A 5 31.46 29.99 6.29
N GLY A 6 32.57 29.30 6.02
CA GLY A 6 32.59 28.05 5.25
C GLY A 6 31.90 26.89 5.97
N LEU A 7 31.96 26.84 7.31
CA LEU A 7 31.34 25.77 8.10
C LEU A 7 29.81 25.95 8.24
N MET A 8 29.30 27.19 8.13
CA MET A 8 27.86 27.48 8.13
C MET A 8 27.20 27.14 6.78
N ALA A 9 27.94 27.25 5.67
CA ALA A 9 27.45 26.89 4.34
C ALA A 9 27.35 25.36 4.13
N LEU A 10 28.15 24.57 4.85
CA LEU A 10 28.13 23.10 4.81
C LEU A 10 26.98 22.46 5.64
N LEU A 11 26.28 23.25 6.46
CA LEU A 11 25.12 22.80 7.24
C LEU A 11 23.77 23.10 6.58
N CYS A 12 23.78 23.75 5.41
CA CYS A 12 22.59 23.89 4.57
C CYS A 12 22.38 22.60 3.75
N VAL A 13 22.19 21.47 4.44
CA VAL A 13 21.52 20.34 3.81
C VAL A 13 20.08 20.79 3.61
N SER A 14 19.71 20.98 2.35
CA SER A 14 18.33 21.22 1.94
C SER A 14 17.47 20.05 2.41
N VAL A 15 16.77 20.23 3.53
CA VAL A 15 15.68 19.34 3.93
C VAL A 15 14.54 19.62 2.94
N GLN A 16 14.44 18.77 1.91
CA GLN A 16 13.28 18.76 1.03
C GLN A 16 12.08 18.28 1.85
N ALA A 17 10.99 19.05 1.82
CA ALA A 17 9.78 18.76 2.57
C ALA A 17 8.89 17.82 1.75
N ASP A 18 8.88 16.53 2.09
CA ASP A 18 8.19 15.46 1.34
C ASP A 18 6.64 15.48 1.43
N LEU A 19 6.06 16.25 2.37
CA LEU A 19 4.61 16.21 2.62
C LEU A 19 3.79 16.95 1.55
N PHE A 20 4.30 18.05 0.99
CA PHE A 20 3.58 18.83 -0.02
C PHE A 20 3.82 18.33 -1.44
N THR A 21 4.95 17.68 -1.68
CA THR A 21 5.27 17.02 -2.95
C THR A 21 4.40 15.77 -3.15
N SER A 22 4.25 14.93 -2.12
CA SER A 22 3.44 13.70 -2.19
C SER A 22 1.96 13.93 -2.53
N MET A 23 1.32 14.97 -1.99
CA MET A 23 -0.07 15.32 -2.37
C MET A 23 -0.18 15.82 -3.81
N ALA A 24 0.78 16.63 -4.27
CA ALA A 24 0.82 17.12 -5.65
C ALA A 24 1.11 15.98 -6.65
N GLU A 25 1.98 15.05 -6.27
CA GLU A 25 2.31 13.86 -7.06
C GLU A 25 1.12 12.88 -7.16
N MET A 26 0.40 12.64 -6.07
CA MET A 26 -0.82 11.82 -6.08
C MET A 26 -1.90 12.44 -6.98
N GLN A 27 -2.06 13.76 -6.95
CA GLN A 27 -2.97 14.44 -7.87
C GLN A 27 -2.53 14.25 -9.34
N GLY A 28 -1.22 14.32 -9.61
CA GLY A 28 -0.67 14.02 -10.94
C GLY A 28 -0.94 12.58 -11.40
N LEU A 29 -0.89 11.60 -10.50
CA LEU A 29 -1.23 10.20 -10.81
C LEU A 29 -2.72 10.05 -11.15
N LEU A 30 -3.62 10.70 -10.41
CA LEU A 30 -5.06 10.66 -10.70
C LEU A 30 -5.40 11.31 -12.05
N ASP A 31 -4.71 12.39 -12.39
CA ASP A 31 -4.92 13.05 -13.69
C ASP A 31 -4.31 12.22 -14.84
N SER A 32 -3.22 11.50 -14.57
CA SER A 32 -2.66 10.49 -15.48
C SER A 32 -3.64 9.35 -15.72
N GLU A 33 -4.24 8.78 -14.67
CA GLU A 33 -5.23 7.70 -14.75
C GLU A 33 -6.40 8.04 -15.67
N LYS A 34 -6.91 9.28 -15.58
CA LYS A 34 -8.00 9.76 -16.45
C LYS A 34 -7.60 9.89 -17.91
N ALA A 35 -6.32 10.14 -18.20
CA ALA A 35 -5.81 10.30 -19.56
C ALA A 35 -5.54 8.95 -20.26
N ILE A 36 -5.22 7.89 -19.50
CA ILE A 36 -4.84 6.58 -20.03
C ILE A 36 -5.91 5.99 -20.97
N PRO A 37 -7.21 5.95 -20.63
CA PRO A 37 -8.23 5.39 -21.53
C PRO A 37 -8.28 6.10 -22.88
N ALA A 38 -8.20 7.43 -22.92
CA ALA A 38 -8.25 8.19 -24.17
C ALA A 38 -7.06 7.87 -25.09
N VAL A 39 -5.87 7.71 -24.50
CA VAL A 39 -4.64 7.35 -25.22
C VAL A 39 -4.75 5.91 -25.76
N LEU A 40 -5.20 4.95 -24.94
CA LEU A 40 -5.44 3.56 -25.36
C LEU A 40 -6.49 3.45 -26.46
N TYR A 41 -7.61 4.17 -26.35
CA TYR A 41 -8.66 4.18 -27.38
C TYR A 41 -8.11 4.65 -28.73
N LYS A 42 -7.27 5.69 -28.72
CA LYS A 42 -6.63 6.19 -29.95
C LYS A 42 -5.70 5.15 -30.58
N TYR A 43 -4.94 4.42 -29.78
CA TYR A 43 -4.10 3.32 -30.27
C TYR A 43 -4.94 2.20 -30.88
N ILE A 44 -6.01 1.78 -30.19
CA ILE A 44 -6.93 0.76 -30.69
C ILE A 44 -7.55 1.19 -32.02
N GLU A 45 -7.99 2.45 -32.14
CA GLU A 45 -8.57 2.97 -33.38
C GLU A 45 -7.57 2.95 -34.54
N ASP A 46 -6.32 3.34 -34.30
CA ASP A 46 -5.25 3.33 -35.29
C ASP A 46 -4.89 1.90 -35.75
N GLU A 47 -4.81 0.95 -34.81
CA GLU A 47 -4.58 -0.47 -35.12
C GLU A 47 -5.78 -1.08 -35.87
N GLN A 48 -7.02 -0.74 -35.49
CA GLN A 48 -8.21 -1.16 -36.23
C GLN A 48 -8.18 -0.66 -37.68
N LYS A 49 -7.82 0.61 -37.92
CA LYS A 49 -7.66 1.16 -39.28
C LYS A 49 -6.60 0.38 -40.07
N ARG A 50 -5.46 0.05 -39.44
CA ARG A 50 -4.40 -0.75 -40.07
C ARG A 50 -4.90 -2.15 -40.45
N LEU A 51 -5.62 -2.81 -39.54
CA LEU A 51 -6.20 -4.13 -39.77
C LEU A 51 -7.27 -4.12 -40.87
N VAL A 52 -8.12 -3.09 -40.94
CA VAL A 52 -9.10 -2.91 -42.02
C VAL A 52 -8.39 -2.81 -43.38
N GLN A 53 -7.33 -2.00 -43.48
CA GLN A 53 -6.57 -1.88 -44.73
C GLN A 53 -5.88 -3.20 -45.14
N LEU A 54 -5.41 -3.99 -44.18
CA LEU A 54 -4.86 -5.32 -44.46
C LEU A 54 -5.96 -6.27 -44.95
N ARG A 55 -7.14 -6.22 -44.34
CA ARG A 55 -8.30 -7.02 -44.75
C ARG A 55 -8.78 -6.69 -46.16
N GLU A 56 -8.82 -5.41 -46.52
CA GLU A 56 -9.14 -4.96 -47.89
C GLU A 56 -8.14 -5.53 -48.91
N ARG A 57 -6.84 -5.51 -48.60
CA ARG A 57 -5.81 -6.09 -49.46
C ARG A 57 -5.97 -7.59 -49.65
N VAL A 58 -6.31 -8.31 -48.58
CA VAL A 58 -6.61 -9.74 -48.63
C VAL A 58 -7.86 -10.01 -49.48
N ASN A 59 -8.92 -9.20 -49.36
CA ASN A 59 -10.12 -9.35 -50.19
C ASN A 59 -9.83 -9.11 -51.68
N LEU A 60 -9.00 -8.11 -52.01
CA LEU A 60 -8.53 -7.88 -53.37
C LEU A 60 -7.80 -9.12 -53.92
N PHE A 61 -6.96 -9.78 -53.13
CA PHE A 61 -6.29 -11.03 -53.52
C PHE A 61 -7.28 -12.13 -53.93
N TYR A 62 -8.31 -12.36 -53.12
CA TYR A 62 -9.34 -13.36 -53.43
C TYR A 62 -10.14 -13.02 -54.70
N CYS A 63 -10.40 -11.73 -54.94
CA CYS A 63 -11.06 -11.24 -56.16
C CYS A 63 -10.18 -11.46 -57.41
N TYR A 64 -8.88 -11.16 -57.33
CA TYR A 64 -7.96 -11.40 -58.45
C TYR A 64 -7.84 -12.89 -58.82
N ARG A 65 -7.84 -13.78 -57.81
CA ARG A 65 -7.78 -15.23 -58.02
C ARG A 65 -9.04 -15.81 -58.68
N THR A 66 -10.17 -15.13 -58.57
CA THR A 66 -11.44 -15.55 -59.18
C THR A 66 -11.69 -14.93 -60.57
N CYS A 67 -11.01 -13.82 -60.91
CA CYS A 67 -11.27 -13.05 -62.12
C CYS A 67 -10.30 -13.28 -63.30
N THR A 68 -9.08 -13.81 -63.10
CA THR A 68 -8.14 -14.06 -64.22
C THR A 68 -7.22 -15.25 -63.97
N ASP A 69 -7.13 -16.16 -64.95
CA ASP A 69 -6.11 -17.19 -65.03
C ASP A 69 -4.80 -16.59 -65.56
N THR A 70 -3.73 -16.80 -64.80
CA THR A 70 -2.31 -16.64 -65.15
C THR A 70 -1.64 -15.25 -65.05
N VAL A 71 -0.45 -15.27 -64.45
CA VAL A 71 0.65 -14.26 -64.45
C VAL A 71 0.52 -13.02 -63.56
N LEU A 72 -0.66 -12.46 -63.26
CA LEU A 72 -0.76 -11.25 -62.41
C LEU A 72 -0.58 -11.47 -60.90
N LEU A 73 -0.54 -12.73 -60.44
CA LEU A 73 -0.22 -13.08 -59.05
C LEU A 73 1.21 -12.70 -58.63
N GLN A 74 2.13 -12.47 -59.59
CA GLN A 74 3.49 -12.01 -59.31
C GLN A 74 3.58 -10.50 -59.02
N ILE A 75 2.50 -9.73 -59.22
CA ILE A 75 2.40 -8.30 -58.86
C ILE A 75 1.55 -8.11 -57.60
N PHE A 76 1.42 -9.15 -56.77
CA PHE A 76 0.94 -8.94 -55.41
C PHE A 76 2.13 -8.43 -54.59
N ASP A 77 2.09 -7.14 -54.27
CA ASP A 77 3.17 -6.43 -53.58
C ASP A 77 3.27 -6.91 -52.12
N TRP A 78 3.85 -8.10 -51.96
CA TRP A 78 4.12 -8.73 -50.67
C TRP A 78 4.94 -7.81 -49.79
N LYS A 79 5.90 -7.08 -50.38
CA LYS A 79 6.71 -6.08 -49.66
C LYS A 79 5.85 -4.97 -49.08
N ALA A 80 4.82 -4.49 -49.78
CA ALA A 80 3.89 -3.51 -49.22
C ALA A 80 2.98 -4.08 -48.13
N ILE A 81 2.64 -5.36 -48.16
CA ILE A 81 1.87 -6.02 -47.10
C ILE A 81 2.73 -6.24 -45.87
N GLU A 82 3.92 -6.80 -46.05
CA GLU A 82 4.94 -6.97 -45.01
C GLU A 82 5.25 -5.63 -44.35
N SER A 83 5.47 -4.57 -45.13
CA SER A 83 5.67 -3.22 -44.62
C SER A 83 4.48 -2.73 -43.78
N LYS A 84 3.23 -2.97 -44.19
CA LYS A 84 2.04 -2.60 -43.40
C LYS A 84 1.84 -3.47 -42.14
N MET A 85 2.25 -4.73 -42.19
CA MET A 85 2.24 -5.63 -41.03
C MET A 85 3.29 -5.21 -39.99
N LEU A 86 4.45 -4.75 -40.46
CA LEU A 86 5.53 -4.23 -39.62
C LEU A 86 5.29 -2.79 -39.15
N ALA A 87 4.48 -2.01 -39.86
CA ALA A 87 4.08 -0.65 -39.47
C ALA A 87 3.02 -0.64 -38.34
N ASN A 88 3.13 -1.55 -37.37
CA ASN A 88 2.41 -1.40 -36.11
C ASN A 88 2.95 -0.15 -35.39
N LYS A 89 2.11 0.52 -34.61
CA LYS A 89 2.51 1.72 -33.87
C LYS A 89 2.73 1.44 -32.38
N ALA A 90 2.99 0.19 -32.03
CA ALA A 90 3.10 -0.22 -30.63
C ALA A 90 4.30 0.43 -29.96
N ASP A 91 5.46 0.44 -30.62
CA ASP A 91 6.69 1.03 -30.06
C ASP A 91 6.55 2.54 -29.88
N ASP A 92 6.05 3.25 -30.91
CA ASP A 92 5.75 4.69 -30.83
C ASP A 92 4.75 5.01 -29.70
N PHE A 93 3.77 4.12 -29.49
CA PHE A 93 2.77 4.27 -28.44
C PHE A 93 3.40 4.08 -27.05
N ILE A 94 4.17 3.01 -26.85
CA ILE A 94 4.84 2.70 -25.59
C ILE A 94 5.86 3.80 -25.27
N GLU A 95 6.61 4.30 -26.25
CA GLU A 95 7.56 5.40 -26.06
C GLU A 95 6.85 6.69 -25.64
N ARG A 96 5.69 7.01 -26.25
CA ARG A 96 4.86 8.16 -25.83
C ARG A 96 4.30 7.97 -24.43
N MET A 97 3.89 6.76 -24.08
CA MET A 97 3.36 6.43 -22.76
C MET A 97 4.42 6.49 -21.67
N SER A 98 5.65 6.06 -22.00
CA SER A 98 6.80 6.04 -21.10
C SER A 98 7.47 7.42 -20.95
N ASN A 99 7.25 8.33 -21.91
CA ASN A 99 7.83 9.66 -21.86
C ASN A 99 7.03 10.57 -20.91
N ALA A 100 7.67 10.96 -19.80
CA ALA A 100 7.14 11.91 -18.81
C ALA A 100 6.66 13.25 -19.41
N ASN A 101 7.09 13.60 -20.63
CA ASN A 101 6.64 14.77 -21.38
C ASN A 101 5.14 14.74 -21.76
N TYR A 102 4.49 13.56 -21.75
CA TYR A 102 3.04 13.45 -21.91
C TYR A 102 2.26 13.62 -20.61
N GLY A 103 2.96 13.86 -19.49
CA GLY A 103 2.35 14.09 -18.18
C GLY A 103 1.79 12.84 -17.50
N ILE A 104 2.03 11.65 -18.07
CA ILE A 104 1.59 10.37 -17.51
C ILE A 104 2.74 9.79 -16.69
N ARG A 105 2.61 9.81 -15.36
CA ARG A 105 3.51 9.10 -14.44
C ARG A 105 2.84 7.79 -14.03
N TYR A 106 3.59 6.69 -14.08
CA TYR A 106 3.15 5.42 -13.53
C TYR A 106 3.63 5.27 -12.09
N PRO A 107 2.81 4.68 -11.20
CA PRO A 107 3.28 4.26 -9.88
C PRO A 107 4.44 3.28 -10.05
N THR A 108 5.51 3.51 -9.31
CA THR A 108 6.62 2.58 -9.18
C THR A 108 6.31 1.52 -8.13
N GLU A 109 7.11 0.45 -8.07
CA GLU A 109 6.99 -0.54 -6.98
C GLU A 109 7.19 0.08 -5.59
N GLU A 110 8.01 1.14 -5.50
CA GLU A 110 8.20 1.92 -4.29
C GLU A 110 6.93 2.69 -3.91
N ASP A 111 6.26 3.32 -4.88
CA ASP A 111 4.99 4.03 -4.63
C ASP A 111 3.91 3.07 -4.12
N LEU A 112 3.80 1.87 -4.70
CA LEU A 112 2.86 0.83 -4.26
C LEU A 112 3.19 0.30 -2.86
N THR A 113 4.47 0.04 -2.59
CA THR A 113 4.92 -0.40 -1.26
C THR A 113 4.66 0.69 -0.23
N GLY A 114 4.98 1.95 -0.54
CA GLY A 114 4.73 3.10 0.33
C GLY A 114 3.24 3.31 0.62
N ALA A 115 2.38 3.15 -0.40
CA ALA A 115 0.93 3.20 -0.23
C ALA A 115 0.41 2.07 0.68
N ALA A 116 0.90 0.85 0.47
CA ALA A 116 0.54 -0.29 1.32
C ALA A 116 0.98 -0.06 2.78
N ILE A 117 2.24 0.34 3.02
CA ILE A 117 2.71 0.67 4.38
C ILE A 117 1.91 1.83 4.99
N GLY A 118 1.55 2.84 4.20
CA GLY A 118 0.66 3.91 4.62
C GLY A 118 -0.71 3.41 5.08
N LEU A 119 -1.31 2.48 4.34
CA LEU A 119 -2.57 1.83 4.70
C LEU A 119 -2.44 1.06 6.02
N LEU A 120 -1.38 0.26 6.19
CA LEU A 120 -1.13 -0.49 7.43
C LEU A 120 -0.96 0.45 8.63
N ARG A 121 -0.27 1.58 8.46
CA ARG A 121 -0.14 2.60 9.52
C ARG A 121 -1.50 3.18 9.92
N LEU A 122 -2.39 3.42 8.97
CA LEU A 122 -3.76 3.89 9.25
C LEU A 122 -4.59 2.81 9.95
N GLN A 123 -4.50 1.57 9.47
CA GLN A 123 -5.14 0.41 10.08
C GLN A 123 -4.82 0.33 11.57
N ASP A 124 -3.53 0.41 11.88
CA ASP A 124 -2.98 0.38 13.23
C ASP A 124 -3.43 1.59 14.08
N THR A 125 -3.31 2.80 13.53
CA THR A 125 -3.62 4.05 14.25
C THR A 125 -5.09 4.11 14.65
N TYR A 126 -5.98 3.71 13.73
CA TYR A 126 -7.42 3.82 13.90
C TYR A 126 -8.08 2.50 14.33
N ARG A 127 -7.31 1.43 14.53
CA ARG A 127 -7.82 0.08 14.86
C ARG A 127 -8.87 -0.40 13.85
N LEU A 128 -8.56 -0.22 12.57
CA LEU A 128 -9.45 -0.63 11.49
C LEU A 128 -9.36 -2.14 11.30
N ASP A 129 -10.51 -2.78 11.09
CA ASP A 129 -10.59 -4.21 10.84
C ASP A 129 -10.14 -4.53 9.40
N THR A 130 -9.35 -5.59 9.21
CA THR A 130 -8.88 -6.00 7.87
C THR A 130 -10.03 -6.36 6.94
N THR A 131 -11.07 -7.00 7.47
CA THR A 131 -12.21 -7.47 6.66
C THR A 131 -13.07 -6.30 6.22
N ASP A 132 -13.29 -5.30 7.09
CA ASP A 132 -13.98 -4.06 6.73
C ASP A 132 -13.16 -3.27 5.70
N LEU A 133 -11.84 -3.13 5.90
CA LEU A 133 -10.95 -2.46 4.94
C LEU A 133 -10.99 -3.13 3.57
N ALA A 134 -10.90 -4.46 3.52
CA ALA A 134 -10.97 -5.22 2.27
C ALA A 134 -12.36 -5.09 1.60
N GLN A 135 -13.43 -4.87 2.38
CA GLN A 135 -14.76 -4.56 1.86
C GLN A 135 -14.92 -3.07 1.49
N GLY A 136 -13.88 -2.26 1.61
CA GLY A 136 -13.93 -0.83 1.34
C GLY A 136 -14.72 -0.03 2.39
N ARG A 137 -15.00 -0.61 3.56
CA ARG A 137 -15.73 0.06 4.64
C ARG A 137 -14.75 0.72 5.60
N ILE A 138 -14.92 2.01 5.82
CA ILE A 138 -14.16 2.77 6.82
C ILE A 138 -15.18 3.43 7.74
N TYR A 139 -15.28 2.94 8.99
CA TYR A 139 -16.32 3.34 9.95
C TYR A 139 -17.74 3.19 9.38
N LYS A 140 -18.41 4.31 9.11
CA LYS A 140 -19.79 4.36 8.59
C LYS A 140 -19.85 4.55 7.08
N ASP A 141 -18.72 4.87 6.47
CA ASP A 141 -18.65 5.19 5.06
C ASP A 141 -18.28 3.93 4.27
N GLN A 142 -19.10 3.65 3.27
CA GLN A 142 -18.87 2.54 2.35
C GLN A 142 -18.22 3.10 1.08
N GLY A 143 -17.00 2.64 0.83
CA GLY A 143 -16.28 2.91 -0.41
C GLY A 143 -16.86 2.14 -1.58
N ASN A 144 -16.53 2.60 -2.79
CA ASN A 144 -16.94 1.99 -4.05
C ASN A 144 -16.04 0.84 -4.49
N TYR A 145 -14.91 0.63 -3.81
CA TYR A 145 -13.89 -0.35 -4.17
C TYR A 145 -13.76 -1.40 -3.08
N THR A 146 -13.69 -2.66 -3.48
CA THR A 146 -13.42 -3.81 -2.63
C THR A 146 -12.16 -4.49 -3.13
N PHE A 147 -11.30 -4.93 -2.22
CA PHE A 147 -10.09 -5.65 -2.58
C PHE A 147 -10.38 -7.10 -2.96
N ASP A 148 -9.75 -7.61 -4.00
CA ASP A 148 -9.73 -9.04 -4.27
C ASP A 148 -8.63 -9.76 -3.44
N ALA A 149 -8.49 -11.07 -3.58
CA ALA A 149 -7.45 -11.83 -2.90
C ALA A 149 -6.04 -11.42 -3.36
N GLY A 150 -5.87 -11.02 -4.63
CA GLY A 150 -4.63 -10.50 -5.20
C GLY A 150 -4.18 -9.19 -4.57
N ASP A 151 -5.12 -8.26 -4.35
CA ASP A 151 -4.90 -6.99 -3.66
C ASP A 151 -4.48 -7.25 -2.20
N CYS A 152 -5.22 -8.11 -1.49
CA CYS A 152 -4.88 -8.50 -0.11
C CYS A 152 -3.49 -9.16 -0.04
N PHE A 153 -3.16 -10.03 -1.01
CA PHE A 153 -1.84 -10.66 -1.12
C PHE A 153 -0.74 -9.63 -1.37
N THR A 154 -0.98 -8.64 -2.22
CA THR A 154 -0.02 -7.58 -2.53
C THR A 154 0.27 -6.71 -1.30
N ILE A 155 -0.76 -6.33 -0.55
CA ILE A 155 -0.62 -5.59 0.71
C ILE A 155 0.19 -6.42 1.72
N ALA A 156 -0.13 -7.70 1.86
CA ALA A 156 0.59 -8.60 2.75
C ALA A 156 2.07 -8.78 2.33
N LYS A 157 2.36 -8.85 1.03
CA LYS A 157 3.72 -8.95 0.50
C LYS A 157 4.54 -7.70 0.81
N ALA A 158 3.93 -6.50 0.71
CA ALA A 158 4.57 -5.26 1.13
C ALA A 158 4.91 -5.27 2.64
N ALA A 159 3.97 -5.71 3.48
CA ALA A 159 4.21 -5.89 4.92
C ALA A 159 5.33 -6.89 5.21
N TYR A 160 5.37 -8.00 4.46
CA TYR A 160 6.38 -9.04 4.61
C TYR A 160 7.78 -8.52 4.29
N ASN A 161 7.91 -7.72 3.24
CA ASN A 161 9.18 -7.11 2.85
C ASN A 161 9.69 -6.10 3.90
N ASP A 162 8.78 -5.43 4.62
CA ASP A 162 9.09 -4.55 5.76
C ASP A 162 9.39 -5.33 7.06
N GLY A 163 9.18 -6.66 7.06
CA GLY A 163 9.35 -7.51 8.23
C GLY A 163 8.21 -7.44 9.24
N ASP A 164 7.08 -6.83 8.88
CA ASP A 164 5.90 -6.72 9.71
C ASP A 164 5.01 -7.98 9.61
N TYR A 165 5.44 -9.05 10.28
CA TYR A 165 4.69 -10.31 10.30
C TYR A 165 3.31 -10.19 10.96
N TYR A 166 3.07 -9.16 11.78
CA TYR A 166 1.78 -8.92 12.42
C TYR A 166 0.70 -8.61 11.39
N HIS A 167 1.00 -7.69 10.47
CA HIS A 167 0.10 -7.38 9.36
C HIS A 167 0.05 -8.48 8.30
N VAL A 168 1.17 -9.17 8.04
CA VAL A 168 1.17 -10.29 7.07
C VAL A 168 0.14 -11.35 7.45
N ILE A 169 0.08 -11.76 8.72
CA ILE A 169 -0.88 -12.78 9.17
C ILE A 169 -2.30 -12.31 8.89
N MET A 170 -2.66 -11.09 9.29
CA MET A 170 -4.03 -10.58 9.15
C MET A 170 -4.46 -10.47 7.68
N TRP A 171 -3.58 -9.96 6.81
CA TRP A 171 -3.90 -9.76 5.39
C TRP A 171 -3.83 -11.05 4.58
N MET A 172 -2.92 -11.98 4.88
CA MET A 172 -2.89 -13.31 4.23
C MET A 172 -4.08 -14.18 4.65
N GLU A 173 -4.55 -14.09 5.89
CA GLU A 173 -5.77 -14.78 6.33
C GLU A 173 -7.01 -14.25 5.58
N GLU A 174 -7.13 -12.93 5.40
CA GLU A 174 -8.21 -12.35 4.60
C GLU A 174 -8.08 -12.72 3.12
N ALA A 175 -6.87 -12.77 2.56
CA ALA A 175 -6.63 -13.24 1.20
C ALA A 175 -7.09 -14.70 1.02
N LEU A 176 -6.74 -15.61 1.95
CA LEU A 176 -7.21 -17.01 1.90
C LEU A 176 -8.73 -17.11 1.94
N LYS A 177 -9.38 -16.33 2.80
CA LYS A 177 -10.84 -16.30 2.93
C LYS A 177 -11.52 -15.83 1.64
N ARG A 178 -10.90 -14.88 0.92
CA ARG A 178 -11.39 -14.38 -0.36
C ARG A 178 -11.14 -15.36 -1.50
N LEU A 179 -10.00 -16.05 -1.52
CA LEU A 179 -9.74 -17.13 -2.48
C LEU A 179 -10.78 -18.25 -2.41
N GLU A 180 -11.42 -18.49 -1.26
CA GLU A 180 -12.51 -19.46 -1.13
C GLU A 180 -13.85 -18.96 -1.69
N GLN A 181 -13.99 -17.66 -1.92
CA GLN A 181 -15.21 -17.00 -2.40
C GLN A 181 -15.10 -16.55 -3.87
N GLU A 182 -13.90 -16.42 -4.40
CA GLU A 182 -13.63 -16.03 -5.78
C GLU A 182 -13.83 -17.22 -6.74
N ASP A 183 -14.54 -16.98 -7.84
CA ASP A 183 -14.70 -17.97 -8.91
C ASP A 183 -13.39 -18.15 -9.71
N GLU A 184 -12.70 -17.04 -9.99
CA GLU A 184 -11.38 -17.02 -10.61
C GLU A 184 -10.34 -16.55 -9.58
N PRO A 185 -9.38 -17.39 -9.19
CA PRO A 185 -8.42 -17.03 -8.15
C PRO A 185 -7.49 -15.91 -8.64
N THR A 186 -7.51 -14.79 -7.94
CA THR A 186 -6.66 -13.62 -8.24
C THR A 186 -5.26 -13.72 -7.62
N ALA A 187 -5.07 -14.63 -6.66
CA ALA A 187 -3.78 -14.95 -6.04
C ALA A 187 -3.49 -16.46 -6.06
N ASP A 188 -2.21 -16.83 -6.04
CA ASP A 188 -1.81 -18.22 -5.90
C ASP A 188 -1.94 -18.69 -4.45
N ARG A 189 -2.80 -19.70 -4.23
CA ARG A 189 -3.00 -20.30 -2.91
C ARG A 189 -1.71 -20.90 -2.35
N GLU A 190 -0.81 -21.41 -3.21
CA GLU A 190 0.49 -21.96 -2.76
C GLU A 190 1.35 -20.87 -2.13
N ASP A 191 1.47 -19.72 -2.80
CA ASP A 191 2.23 -18.57 -2.32
C ASP A 191 1.63 -18.02 -1.02
N VAL A 192 0.31 -17.84 -0.96
CA VAL A 192 -0.37 -17.33 0.24
C VAL A 192 -0.10 -18.23 1.46
N LEU A 193 -0.21 -19.56 1.29
CA LEU A 193 0.09 -20.53 2.35
C LEU A 193 1.56 -20.47 2.77
N GLU A 194 2.48 -20.31 1.82
CA GLU A 194 3.90 -20.18 2.12
C GLU A 194 4.18 -18.96 3.00
N TYR A 195 3.75 -17.77 2.57
CA TYR A 195 3.96 -16.51 3.30
C TYR A 195 3.29 -16.52 4.69
N LEU A 196 2.05 -17.02 4.77
CA LEU A 196 1.31 -17.11 6.03
C LEU A 196 1.99 -18.08 7.00
N SER A 197 2.42 -19.26 6.53
CA SER A 197 3.08 -20.25 7.37
C SER A 197 4.40 -19.74 7.96
N TYR A 198 5.20 -19.04 7.16
CA TYR A 198 6.45 -18.44 7.62
C TYR A 198 6.20 -17.33 8.65
N SER A 199 5.19 -16.49 8.41
CA SER A 199 4.86 -15.37 9.30
C SER A 199 4.32 -15.86 10.64
N LEU A 200 3.49 -16.91 10.65
CA LEU A 200 3.04 -17.59 11.86
C LEU A 200 4.21 -18.19 12.65
N TYR A 201 5.17 -18.81 11.96
CA TYR A 201 6.41 -19.28 12.58
C TYR A 201 7.19 -18.14 13.25
N LYS A 202 7.35 -16.99 12.56
CA LYS A 202 8.04 -15.82 13.12
C LYS A 202 7.37 -15.24 14.36
N GLN A 203 6.05 -15.37 14.45
CA GLN A 203 5.22 -14.99 15.59
C GLN A 203 5.13 -16.07 16.68
N GLY A 204 5.87 -17.18 16.56
CA GLY A 204 5.91 -18.27 17.56
C GLY A 204 4.75 -19.27 17.46
N ASN A 205 3.90 -19.18 16.43
CA ASN A 205 2.76 -20.09 16.23
C ASN A 205 3.16 -21.35 15.46
N LEU A 206 4.13 -22.11 15.99
CA LEU A 206 4.72 -23.28 15.32
C LEU A 206 3.69 -24.34 14.91
N LYS A 207 2.70 -24.63 15.76
CA LYS A 207 1.65 -25.62 15.45
C LYS A 207 0.75 -25.20 14.28
N HIS A 208 0.39 -23.92 14.23
CA HIS A 208 -0.39 -23.36 13.13
C HIS A 208 0.43 -23.33 11.83
N ALA A 209 1.69 -22.90 11.92
CA ALA A 209 2.63 -22.92 10.80
C ALA A 209 2.79 -24.35 10.23
N LEU A 210 2.98 -25.36 11.09
CA LEU A 210 3.09 -26.76 10.68
C LEU A 210 1.84 -27.23 9.92
N LYS A 211 0.64 -26.89 10.42
CA LYS A 211 -0.62 -27.26 9.75
C LYS A 211 -0.71 -26.68 8.33
N LEU A 212 -0.35 -25.40 8.17
CA LEU A 212 -0.40 -24.74 6.86
C LEU A 212 0.63 -25.29 5.89
N VAL A 213 1.86 -25.58 6.34
CA VAL A 213 2.86 -26.20 5.45
C VAL A 213 2.48 -27.64 5.09
N GLU A 214 1.83 -28.38 5.97
CA GLU A 214 1.27 -29.69 5.62
C GLU A 214 0.16 -29.58 4.56
N GLU A 215 -0.66 -28.54 4.61
CA GLU A 215 -1.64 -28.23 3.57
C GLU A 215 -0.94 -27.89 2.25
N LEU A 216 0.05 -27.00 2.28
CA LEU A 216 0.87 -26.64 1.12
C LEU A 216 1.53 -27.88 0.49
N TYR A 217 2.07 -28.78 1.30
CA TYR A 217 2.70 -30.01 0.81
C TYR A 217 1.69 -31.01 0.21
N LYS A 218 0.44 -31.03 0.69
CA LYS A 218 -0.64 -31.83 0.08
C LYS A 218 -1.05 -31.28 -1.27
N LEU A 219 -1.07 -29.95 -1.43
CA LEU A 219 -1.38 -29.29 -2.69
C LEU A 219 -0.24 -29.50 -3.70
N ASN A 220 1.00 -29.25 -3.28
CA ASN A 220 2.17 -29.39 -4.11
C ASN A 220 3.29 -30.18 -3.41
N PRO A 221 3.36 -31.51 -3.61
CA PRO A 221 4.41 -32.35 -3.05
C PRO A 221 5.82 -32.05 -3.56
N ARG A 222 5.94 -31.33 -4.69
CA ARG A 222 7.22 -30.94 -5.30
C ARG A 222 7.66 -29.53 -4.88
N HIS A 223 6.94 -28.87 -3.98
CA HIS A 223 7.29 -27.54 -3.51
C HIS A 223 8.69 -27.53 -2.85
N PRO A 224 9.62 -26.64 -3.27
CA PRO A 224 11.02 -26.72 -2.89
C PRO A 224 11.26 -26.55 -1.38
N ARG A 225 10.42 -25.74 -0.71
CA ARG A 225 10.59 -25.39 0.70
C ARG A 225 9.68 -26.17 1.65
N ALA A 226 8.55 -26.72 1.17
CA ALA A 226 7.52 -27.27 2.05
C ALA A 226 8.02 -28.48 2.87
N LYS A 227 8.66 -29.44 2.20
CA LYS A 227 9.22 -30.64 2.87
C LYS A 227 10.28 -30.28 3.91
N GLY A 228 11.11 -29.27 3.61
CA GLY A 228 12.13 -28.77 4.53
C GLY A 228 11.49 -28.09 5.75
N ASN A 229 10.51 -27.23 5.52
CA ASN A 229 9.80 -26.49 6.57
C ASN A 229 9.04 -27.42 7.52
N ILE A 230 8.39 -28.49 7.02
CA ILE A 230 7.72 -29.49 7.88
C ILE A 230 8.72 -30.08 8.87
N LYS A 231 9.85 -30.58 8.37
CA LYS A 231 10.88 -31.17 9.22
C LYS A 231 11.42 -30.14 10.21
N TRP A 232 11.70 -28.93 9.74
CA TRP A 232 12.20 -27.83 10.56
C TRP A 232 11.25 -27.49 11.72
N TYR A 233 9.95 -27.37 11.46
CA TYR A 233 8.96 -27.08 12.50
C TYR A 233 8.74 -28.27 13.45
N GLU A 234 8.76 -29.51 12.96
CA GLU A 234 8.73 -30.70 13.83
C GLU A 234 9.93 -30.76 14.78
N ASP A 235 11.14 -30.44 14.27
CA ASP A 235 12.37 -30.42 15.05
C ASP A 235 12.34 -29.30 16.12
N LEU A 236 11.84 -28.11 15.78
CA LEU A 236 11.64 -27.01 16.74
C LEU A 236 10.62 -27.36 17.83
N LEU A 237 9.46 -27.92 17.46
CA LEU A 237 8.46 -28.37 18.43
C LEU A 237 9.00 -29.47 19.36
N ALA A 238 9.86 -30.36 18.84
CA ALA A 238 10.53 -31.36 19.65
C ALA A 238 11.51 -30.73 20.66
N GLN A 239 12.22 -29.67 20.27
CA GLN A 239 13.09 -28.91 21.18
C GLN A 239 12.30 -28.20 22.29
N GLU A 240 11.09 -27.72 22.00
CA GLU A 240 10.15 -27.17 22.99
C GLU A 240 9.53 -28.25 23.90
N GLY A 241 9.85 -29.53 23.69
CA GLY A 241 9.36 -30.66 24.48
C GLY A 241 7.97 -31.14 24.09
N VAL A 242 7.43 -30.70 22.94
CA VAL A 242 6.13 -31.14 22.43
C VAL A 242 6.25 -32.55 21.86
N LYS A 243 5.44 -33.49 22.38
CA LYS A 243 5.40 -34.86 21.85
C LYS A 243 4.83 -34.86 20.44
N LYS A 244 5.32 -35.76 19.57
CA LYS A 244 4.88 -35.88 18.17
C LYS A 244 3.37 -36.04 18.00
N ALA A 245 2.70 -36.74 18.92
CA ALA A 245 1.24 -36.90 18.91
C ALA A 245 0.48 -35.59 19.18
N ASP A 246 1.08 -34.66 19.93
CA ASP A 246 0.47 -33.40 20.37
C ASP A 246 0.83 -32.22 19.45
N MET A 247 1.77 -32.40 18.51
CA MET A 247 2.15 -31.37 17.53
C MET A 247 0.96 -30.96 16.63
N ARG A 248 0.10 -31.92 16.28
CA ARG A 248 -1.07 -31.74 15.39
C ARG A 248 -2.38 -31.56 16.15
N ARG A 249 -2.33 -31.60 17.48
CA ARG A 249 -3.50 -31.49 18.37
C ARG A 249 -3.41 -30.21 19.17
N SER A 250 -4.56 -29.68 19.57
CA SER A 250 -4.64 -28.52 20.45
C SER A 250 -3.76 -27.37 19.96
N LEU A 251 -4.09 -26.81 18.78
CA LEU A 251 -3.30 -25.75 18.15
C LEU A 251 -3.25 -24.46 18.98
N GLY A 252 -4.19 -24.29 19.92
CA GLY A 252 -4.27 -23.08 20.75
C GLY A 252 -4.76 -21.87 19.96
N ARG A 253 -4.88 -20.73 20.64
CA ARG A 253 -5.19 -19.45 20.01
C ARG A 253 -3.95 -18.94 19.27
N VAL A 254 -4.13 -18.40 18.07
CA VAL A 254 -3.06 -17.69 17.36
C VAL A 254 -2.64 -16.48 18.18
N VAL A 255 -1.36 -16.40 18.51
CA VAL A 255 -0.73 -15.24 19.16
C VAL A 255 -0.23 -14.34 18.04
N ASN A 256 -0.82 -13.16 17.88
CA ASN A 256 -0.37 -12.18 16.89
C ASN A 256 -0.02 -10.88 17.63
N GLU A 257 1.23 -10.77 18.06
CA GLU A 257 1.71 -9.61 18.79
C GLU A 257 2.25 -8.56 17.83
N ARG A 258 1.90 -7.31 18.10
CA ARG A 258 2.35 -6.16 17.31
C ARG A 258 3.82 -5.87 17.61
N PRO A 259 4.66 -5.63 16.59
CA PRO A 259 6.07 -5.34 16.80
C PRO A 259 6.28 -4.07 17.65
N LEU A 260 7.37 -4.07 18.43
CA LEU A 260 7.80 -2.93 19.22
C LEU A 260 8.13 -1.74 18.28
N SER A 261 7.55 -0.58 18.55
CA SER A 261 7.93 0.62 17.80
C SER A 261 9.30 1.16 18.24
N VAL A 262 9.98 1.84 17.32
CA VAL A 262 11.28 2.50 17.58
C VAL A 262 11.21 3.50 18.74
N LEU A 263 10.07 4.19 18.89
CA LEU A 263 9.78 5.13 19.99
C LEU A 263 9.25 4.45 21.27
N GLY A 264 9.16 3.11 21.28
CA GLY A 264 8.48 2.36 22.34
C GLY A 264 6.96 2.37 22.20
N ASN A 265 6.31 1.34 22.73
CA ASN A 265 4.87 1.14 22.54
C ASN A 265 4.02 2.15 23.33
N GLU A 266 4.54 2.74 24.41
CA GLU A 266 3.81 3.71 25.23
C GLU A 266 3.55 5.02 24.47
N GLU A 267 4.60 5.64 23.92
CA GLU A 267 4.47 6.88 23.15
C GLU A 267 3.61 6.69 21.90
N ARG A 268 3.81 5.57 21.20
CA ARG A 268 2.96 5.18 20.06
C ARG A 268 1.50 5.05 20.47
N SER A 269 1.22 4.36 21.58
CA SER A 269 -0.14 4.18 22.08
C SER A 269 -0.80 5.51 22.44
N ILE A 270 -0.06 6.44 23.06
CA ILE A 270 -0.56 7.79 23.37
C ILE A 270 -0.87 8.54 22.07
N TYR A 271 0.04 8.52 21.10
CA TYR A 271 -0.17 9.18 19.80
C TYR A 271 -1.41 8.65 19.09
N GLU A 272 -1.56 7.33 19.01
CA GLU A 272 -2.72 6.70 18.36
C GLU A 272 -4.02 6.99 19.12
N ALA A 273 -3.98 7.01 20.45
CA ALA A 273 -5.13 7.39 21.28
C ALA A 273 -5.53 8.85 21.07
N LEU A 274 -4.57 9.76 20.86
CA LEU A 274 -4.85 11.15 20.48
C LEU A 274 -5.51 11.23 19.10
N CYS A 275 -5.03 10.47 18.11
CA CYS A 275 -5.67 10.39 16.79
C CYS A 275 -7.12 9.89 16.84
N ARG A 276 -7.43 9.00 17.80
CA ARG A 276 -8.79 8.48 18.04
C ARG A 276 -9.63 9.34 18.98
N ASN A 277 -9.09 10.45 19.49
CA ASN A 277 -9.71 11.29 20.53
C ASN A 277 -10.06 10.52 21.83
N GLU A 278 -9.29 9.48 22.18
CA GLU A 278 -9.49 8.67 23.39
C GLU A 278 -8.89 9.31 24.65
N VAL A 279 -7.92 10.23 24.50
CA VAL A 279 -7.27 10.92 25.61
C VAL A 279 -7.88 12.31 25.79
N PRO A 280 -8.41 12.66 26.97
CA PRO A 280 -8.82 14.03 27.26
C PRO A 280 -7.55 14.90 27.29
N VAL A 281 -7.46 15.86 26.36
CA VAL A 281 -6.37 16.83 26.34
C VAL A 281 -6.50 17.72 27.57
N VAL A 282 -5.72 17.46 28.62
CA VAL A 282 -5.69 18.31 29.80
C VAL A 282 -4.89 19.56 29.47
N CYS A 283 -5.59 20.62 29.10
CA CYS A 283 -4.98 21.94 29.13
C CYS A 283 -5.07 22.52 30.53
N GLY A 284 -4.01 22.32 31.31
CA GLY A 284 -3.78 23.12 32.51
C GLY A 284 -3.14 24.47 32.14
N PRO A 285 -3.43 25.55 32.86
CA PRO A 285 -2.70 26.80 32.70
C PRO A 285 -1.24 26.57 33.11
N SER A 286 -0.31 27.01 32.26
CA SER A 286 1.07 27.37 32.62
C SER A 286 1.80 26.42 33.58
N LEU A 287 2.71 25.63 33.02
CA LEU A 287 3.78 24.90 33.70
C LEU A 287 4.44 25.75 34.81
N SER A 288 3.94 25.64 36.03
CA SER A 288 4.64 26.09 37.22
C SER A 288 4.40 25.07 38.33
N LEU A 289 5.50 24.43 38.73
CA LEU A 289 5.65 23.54 39.88
C LEU A 289 5.07 22.11 39.71
N LEU A 290 5.79 21.30 38.93
CA LEU A 290 5.81 19.85 39.16
C LEU A 290 6.60 19.58 40.45
N THR A 291 5.90 19.30 41.54
CA THR A 291 6.45 18.50 42.64
C THR A 291 6.09 17.02 42.38
N PRO A 292 7.05 16.09 42.48
CA PRO A 292 6.77 14.69 42.20
C PRO A 292 5.95 14.08 43.35
N GLY A 293 4.77 13.54 43.05
CA GLY A 293 4.02 12.70 44.01
C GLY A 293 2.50 12.90 44.12
N ARG A 294 1.85 13.76 43.32
CA ARG A 294 0.38 13.87 43.33
C ARG A 294 -0.20 13.85 41.92
N PHE A 295 -0.86 12.76 41.56
CA PHE A 295 -1.82 12.72 40.46
C PHE A 295 -3.04 13.55 40.87
N PHE A 296 -3.21 14.73 40.27
CA PHE A 296 -4.48 15.44 40.30
C PHE A 296 -5.21 15.12 38.99
N THR A 297 -6.21 14.26 39.05
CA THR A 297 -7.17 14.07 37.97
C THR A 297 -8.12 15.25 37.95
N MET A 298 -7.92 16.20 37.02
CA MET A 298 -8.95 17.17 36.68
C MET A 298 -9.82 16.56 35.56
N THR A 299 -10.99 16.05 35.94
CA THR A 299 -12.03 15.67 34.98
C THR A 299 -12.66 16.93 34.41
N PHE A 300 -12.64 17.09 33.09
CA PHE A 300 -13.40 18.16 32.42
C PHE A 300 -14.90 17.88 32.55
N GLN A 301 -15.62 18.82 33.17
CA GLN A 301 -17.08 18.86 33.15
C GLN A 301 -17.55 19.78 32.00
N SER A 302 -18.26 19.19 31.04
CA SER A 302 -19.11 19.80 30.00
C SER A 302 -18.51 20.08 28.61
N GLU A 303 -19.28 19.72 27.59
CA GLU A 303 -19.06 19.96 26.14
C GLU A 303 -18.89 21.45 25.78
N LYS A 304 -19.35 22.37 26.64
CA LYS A 304 -19.21 23.82 26.44
C LYS A 304 -17.76 24.31 26.54
N GLU A 305 -16.90 23.63 27.28
CA GLU A 305 -15.47 23.98 27.38
C GLU A 305 -14.69 23.50 26.14
N LEU A 306 -15.07 22.35 25.55
CA LEU A 306 -14.53 21.86 24.27
C LEU A 306 -14.83 22.81 23.10
N SER A 307 -16.00 23.46 23.09
CA SER A 307 -16.36 24.43 22.04
C SER A 307 -15.56 25.75 22.07
N LYS A 308 -14.75 25.99 23.11
CA LYS A 308 -13.85 27.16 23.21
C LYS A 308 -12.45 26.86 22.67
N LEU A 309 -12.20 25.63 22.20
CA LEU A 309 -10.91 25.20 21.68
C LEU A 309 -10.77 25.63 20.21
N TYR A 310 -9.76 26.46 19.93
CA TYR A 310 -9.35 26.76 18.58
C TYR A 310 -8.06 26.00 18.26
N CYS A 311 -8.13 25.10 17.27
CA CYS A 311 -6.93 24.54 16.67
C CYS A 311 -6.33 25.61 15.76
N TYR A 312 -5.07 25.99 16.01
CA TYR A 312 -4.34 26.82 15.07
C TYR A 312 -3.01 26.19 14.69
N TYR A 313 -2.63 26.44 13.46
CA TYR A 313 -1.34 26.05 12.91
C TYR A 313 -0.30 27.02 13.44
N LYS A 314 0.65 26.51 14.22
CA LYS A 314 1.70 27.33 14.79
C LYS A 314 2.70 27.68 13.69
N ARG A 315 2.84 28.98 13.38
CA ARG A 315 3.67 29.54 12.28
C ARG A 315 4.73 30.54 12.78
N ASP A 316 5.04 30.50 14.07
CA ASP A 316 5.94 31.44 14.76
C ASP A 316 7.42 31.28 14.39
N ARG A 317 7.76 30.24 13.60
CA ARG A 317 9.09 30.06 13.03
C ARG A 317 8.99 30.01 11.50
N PRO A 318 9.98 30.56 10.76
CA PRO A 318 9.97 30.57 9.29
C PRO A 318 9.76 29.18 8.66
N PHE A 319 10.32 28.13 9.28
CA PHE A 319 10.16 26.75 8.85
C PHE A 319 8.74 26.19 9.06
N LEU A 320 8.04 26.64 10.11
CA LEU A 320 6.67 26.19 10.44
C LEU A 320 5.58 26.89 9.61
N VAL A 321 5.94 27.89 8.80
CA VAL A 321 5.03 28.48 7.81
C VAL A 321 4.72 27.45 6.70
N TYR A 322 5.74 26.68 6.30
CA TYR A 322 5.65 25.69 5.24
C TYR A 322 5.26 24.30 5.76
N ALA A 323 5.61 23.92 7.00
CA ALA A 323 5.19 22.66 7.62
C ALA A 323 4.61 22.92 9.03
N PRO A 324 3.38 23.45 9.12
CA PRO A 324 2.83 23.86 10.39
C PRO A 324 2.45 22.66 11.26
N ILE A 325 2.94 22.66 12.49
CA ILE A 325 2.51 21.70 13.50
C ILE A 325 1.09 22.09 13.94
N LYS A 326 0.16 21.13 13.89
CA LYS A 326 -1.15 21.31 14.50
C LYS A 326 -0.97 21.33 16.01
N VAL A 327 -1.02 22.51 16.60
CA VAL A 327 -0.90 22.67 18.05
C VAL A 327 -2.30 22.94 18.61
N GLY A 328 -2.84 21.96 19.35
CA GLY A 328 -4.03 22.15 20.16
C GLY A 328 -3.65 22.78 21.49
N LEU A 329 -3.43 24.09 21.53
CA LEU A 329 -3.24 24.83 22.78
C LEU A 329 -4.59 25.37 23.23
N CYS A 330 -5.04 25.02 24.45
CA CYS A 330 -6.19 25.68 25.04
C CYS A 330 -5.74 27.01 25.65
N LEU A 331 -6.14 28.11 25.03
CA LEU A 331 -6.03 29.43 25.63
C LEU A 331 -7.44 30.01 25.85
N PRO A 332 -7.73 30.61 27.01
CA PRO A 332 -8.96 31.35 27.20
C PRO A 332 -9.03 32.50 26.20
N VAL A 333 -10.24 32.74 25.68
CA VAL A 333 -10.58 33.66 24.57
C VAL A 333 -10.04 35.09 24.78
N ASP A 334 -9.79 35.49 26.02
CA ASP A 334 -9.37 36.85 26.36
C ASP A 334 -7.92 37.19 26.00
N ASN A 335 -7.07 36.20 25.68
CA ASN A 335 -5.64 36.43 25.37
C ASN A 335 -5.31 36.59 23.88
N PHE A 336 -6.27 36.36 22.97
CA PHE A 336 -6.02 36.48 21.51
C PHE A 336 -6.03 37.92 21.00
N LEU A 337 -6.55 38.88 21.77
CA LEU A 337 -6.64 40.28 21.34
C LEU A 337 -5.38 41.11 21.61
N ASN A 338 -4.33 40.56 22.25
CA ASN A 338 -3.17 41.33 22.72
C ASN A 338 -1.79 40.71 22.40
N SER A 339 -1.64 39.95 21.31
CA SER A 339 -0.29 39.61 20.80
C SER A 339 0.01 40.42 19.53
N PRO A 340 1.09 41.23 19.50
CA PRO A 340 1.43 42.03 18.32
C PRO A 340 1.86 41.14 17.15
N SER A 341 1.51 41.63 15.96
CA SER A 341 1.77 41.10 14.61
C SER A 341 3.22 40.73 14.32
#